data_AF-A0A8J7URH2-F1
#
_entry.id   AF-A0A8J7URH2-F1
#
_cell.length_a   1.000
_cell.length_b   1.000
_cell.length_c   1.000
_cell.angle_alpha   90.00
_cell.angle_beta   90.00
_cell.angle_gamma   90.00
#
_symmetry.space_group_name_H-M   'P 1'
#
loop_
_entity.id
_entity.type
_entity.pdbx_description
1 polymer ?
#
loop_
_entity_poly.entity_id
_entity_poly.type
_entity_poly.pdbx_seq_one_letter_code
_entity_poly.pdbx_strand_id
1 'polypeptide(L)'
;MNQKIGRVACVDMEFGHIYGTHRGLVMPIEVGAVIYDPMTDRAEFAGWSSRYDIEVEVWLNTTDALGRKTGVATHVVNRGKTHSARAYNPRHRLDRKEWRAARETVAASFHDLREFMERLCQKKEVERFSFFAKNMECRAFEMAGFDLAPYRCTDLQRDIKTALQMKDFLSLDRSACIIGFEAEKGGIRSNRFSYAVPDRYLPSIRPHSAVGDAARIFLLGREFYTGTERFLSEAESYLTRCEREESPA
;
A
#
# COMPACT_ATOMS: atom_id res chain seq x y z
N MET A 1 -19.19 -7.99 -24.31
CA MET A 1 -17.90 -7.32 -24.56
C MET A 1 -16.81 -8.12 -23.87
N ASN A 2 -16.04 -8.90 -24.63
CA ASN A 2 -14.88 -9.63 -24.09
C ASN A 2 -13.81 -8.60 -23.68
N GLN A 3 -13.72 -8.31 -22.38
CA GLN A 3 -12.52 -7.66 -21.84
C GLN A 3 -11.37 -8.66 -22.02
N LYS A 4 -10.35 -8.29 -22.80
CA LYS A 4 -9.06 -8.99 -22.74
C LYS A 4 -8.64 -9.00 -21.27
N ILE A 5 -8.43 -10.19 -20.71
CA ILE A 5 -8.14 -10.35 -19.30
C ILE A 5 -6.63 -10.14 -19.11
N GLY A 6 -6.22 -8.87 -19.13
CA GLY A 6 -4.84 -8.45 -18.99
C GLY A 6 -4.30 -8.59 -17.56
N ARG A 7 -2.97 -8.64 -17.44
CA ARG A 7 -2.27 -8.68 -16.14
C ARG A 7 -2.55 -7.42 -15.34
N VAL A 8 -2.77 -7.62 -14.05
CA VAL A 8 -3.10 -6.57 -13.07
C VAL A 8 -1.90 -6.34 -12.19
N ALA A 9 -1.46 -5.10 -12.02
CA ALA A 9 -0.53 -4.74 -10.95
C ALA A 9 -1.32 -4.08 -9.81
N CYS A 10 -1.44 -4.80 -8.69
CA CYS A 10 -1.90 -4.22 -7.43
C CYS A 10 -0.71 -3.50 -6.79
N VAL A 11 -0.80 -2.18 -6.60
CA VAL A 11 0.32 -1.35 -6.19
C VAL A 11 -0.02 -0.56 -4.93
N ASP A 12 0.94 -0.48 -4.03
CA ASP A 12 0.88 0.37 -2.84
C ASP A 12 2.23 1.08 -2.62
N MET A 13 2.21 2.20 -1.90
CA MET A 13 3.40 3.00 -1.61
C MET A 13 3.39 3.49 -0.17
N GLU A 14 4.59 3.47 0.43
CA GLU A 14 4.84 4.15 1.69
C GLU A 14 5.55 5.47 1.45
N PHE A 15 5.15 6.49 2.19
CA PHE A 15 5.71 7.84 2.09
C PHE A 15 6.30 8.31 3.43
N GLY A 16 7.39 9.07 3.35
CA GLY A 16 8.01 9.73 4.50
C GLY A 16 8.11 11.23 4.27
N HIS A 17 7.81 12.02 5.31
CA HIS A 17 8.13 13.45 5.27
C HIS A 17 9.57 13.64 5.71
N ILE A 18 10.36 14.48 5.04
CA ILE A 18 11.73 14.73 5.47
C ILE A 18 11.72 15.39 6.86
N TYR A 19 12.43 14.77 7.81
CA TYR A 19 12.46 15.25 9.19
C TYR A 19 13.05 16.66 9.27
N GLY A 20 12.45 17.54 10.07
CA GLY A 20 12.88 18.93 10.22
C GLY A 20 12.42 19.88 9.11
N THR A 21 11.61 19.41 8.14
CA THR A 21 11.01 20.26 7.10
C THR A 21 9.58 20.70 7.39
N HIS A 22 9.00 20.29 8.52
CA HIS A 22 7.60 20.55 8.87
C HIS A 22 6.62 20.13 7.79
N ARG A 23 6.84 18.93 7.25
CA ARG A 23 6.04 18.34 6.17
C ARG A 23 6.13 19.11 4.84
N GLY A 24 7.14 19.98 4.69
CA GLY A 24 7.38 20.73 3.46
C GLY A 24 7.94 19.88 2.32
N LEU A 25 8.58 18.74 2.63
CA LEU A 25 9.08 17.77 1.64
C LEU A 25 8.59 16.36 2.00
N VAL A 26 8.07 15.64 1.00
CA VAL A 26 7.63 14.26 1.08
C VAL A 26 8.31 13.46 -0.02
N MET A 27 8.66 12.20 0.26
CA MET A 27 9.25 11.30 -0.71
C MET A 27 8.64 9.89 -0.57
N PRO A 28 8.56 9.12 -1.67
CA PRO A 28 8.31 7.69 -1.58
C PRO A 28 9.50 7.04 -0.85
N ILE A 29 9.19 6.14 0.08
CA ILE A 29 10.19 5.37 0.84
C ILE A 29 10.09 3.87 0.56
N GLU A 30 8.95 3.40 0.07
CA GLU A 30 8.73 2.04 -0.38
C GLU A 30 7.67 2.04 -1.49
N VAL A 31 7.80 1.11 -2.44
CA VAL A 31 6.75 0.75 -3.39
C VAL A 31 6.69 -0.78 -3.46
N GLY A 32 5.48 -1.30 -3.44
CA GLY A 32 5.22 -2.74 -3.55
C GLY A 32 4.22 -3.00 -4.66
N ALA A 33 4.40 -4.12 -5.34
CA ALA A 33 3.49 -4.55 -6.39
C ALA A 33 3.27 -6.06 -6.34
N VAL A 34 2.02 -6.46 -6.53
CA VAL A 34 1.64 -7.84 -6.88
C VAL A 34 1.09 -7.83 -8.29
N ILE A 35 1.78 -8.53 -9.19
CA ILE A 35 1.35 -8.73 -10.58
C ILE A 35 0.57 -10.03 -10.64
N TYR A 36 -0.71 -9.92 -10.97
CA TYR A 36 -1.60 -11.05 -11.11
C TYR A 36 -1.88 -11.35 -12.58
N ASP A 37 -1.63 -12.60 -12.97
CA ASP A 37 -2.00 -13.15 -14.27
C ASP A 37 -3.29 -13.98 -14.12
N PRO A 38 -4.43 -13.44 -14.56
CA PRO A 38 -5.73 -14.10 -14.40
C PRO A 38 -5.91 -15.32 -15.32
N MET A 39 -5.08 -15.48 -16.36
CA MET A 39 -5.14 -16.63 -17.25
C MET A 39 -4.47 -17.86 -16.61
N THR A 40 -3.46 -17.64 -15.78
CA THR A 40 -2.71 -18.73 -15.11
C THR A 40 -2.97 -18.81 -13.61
N ASP A 41 -3.76 -17.88 -13.05
CA ASP A 41 -3.99 -17.71 -11.62
C ASP A 41 -2.68 -17.64 -10.82
N ARG A 42 -1.71 -16.88 -11.35
CA ARG A 42 -0.38 -16.71 -10.73
C ARG A 42 -0.16 -15.28 -10.26
N ALA A 43 0.45 -15.16 -9.09
CA ALA A 43 0.88 -13.90 -8.51
C ALA A 43 2.40 -13.80 -8.49
N GLU A 44 2.93 -12.68 -8.94
CA GLU A 44 4.34 -12.34 -8.84
C GLU A 44 4.52 -11.08 -7.99
N PHE A 45 5.60 -11.04 -7.21
CA PHE A 45 5.84 -9.95 -6.26
C PHE A 45 7.03 -9.12 -6.73
N ALA A 46 6.91 -7.81 -6.59
CA ALA A 46 7.97 -6.84 -6.80
C ALA A 46 7.94 -5.78 -5.71
N GLY A 47 9.10 -5.23 -5.39
CA GLY A 47 9.19 -4.16 -4.41
C GLY A 47 10.51 -3.40 -4.53
N TRP A 48 10.47 -2.15 -4.11
CA TRP A 48 11.62 -1.28 -3.95
C TRP A 48 11.49 -0.50 -2.66
N SER A 49 12.62 -0.26 -2.00
CA SER A 49 12.70 0.57 -0.81
C SER A 49 13.83 1.56 -0.97
N SER A 50 13.57 2.81 -0.60
CA SER A 50 14.57 3.86 -0.54
C SER A 50 15.70 3.48 0.41
N ARG A 51 16.93 3.75 -0.02
CA ARG A 51 18.16 3.56 0.78
C ARG A 51 18.94 4.86 0.95
N TYR A 52 18.32 5.99 0.67
CA TYR A 52 18.95 7.29 0.85
C TYR A 52 19.26 7.52 2.34
N ASP A 53 20.44 8.08 2.61
CA ASP A 53 20.86 8.50 3.95
C ASP A 53 20.17 9.81 4.33
N ILE A 54 18.88 9.72 4.62
CA ILE A 54 18.03 10.84 5.01
C ILE A 54 17.04 10.40 6.09
N GLU A 55 16.83 11.28 7.07
CA GLU A 55 15.85 11.05 8.14
C GLU A 55 14.45 11.45 7.66
N VAL A 56 13.49 10.54 7.84
CA VAL A 56 12.09 10.74 7.48
C VAL A 56 11.16 10.46 8.66
N GLU A 57 10.12 11.27 8.79
CA GLU A 57 8.99 11.08 9.68
C GLU A 57 8.03 10.05 9.05
N VAL A 58 7.80 8.96 9.76
CA VAL A 58 6.85 7.91 9.38
C VAL A 58 5.75 7.81 10.44
N TRP A 59 4.51 7.86 9.97
CA TRP A 59 3.30 7.72 10.78
C TRP A 59 2.72 6.33 10.62
N LEU A 60 2.70 5.57 11.71
CA LEU A 60 2.11 4.23 11.74
C LEU A 60 0.83 4.30 12.55
N ASN A 61 -0.30 3.95 11.92
CA ASN A 61 -1.53 3.77 12.68
C ASN A 61 -1.38 2.53 13.56
N THR A 62 -1.82 2.61 14.80
CA THR A 62 -2.06 1.41 15.60
C THR A 62 -3.51 1.01 15.44
N THR A 63 -3.77 -0.28 15.29
CA THR A 63 -5.11 -0.84 15.12
C THR A 63 -5.40 -1.89 16.18
N ASP A 64 -6.68 -2.14 16.45
CA ASP A 64 -7.12 -3.27 17.27
C ASP A 64 -7.30 -4.54 16.43
N ALA A 65 -7.77 -5.63 17.06
CA ALA A 65 -8.02 -6.91 16.40
C ALA A 65 -9.09 -6.85 15.28
N LEU A 66 -9.92 -5.81 15.26
CA LEU A 66 -10.90 -5.56 14.21
C LEU A 66 -10.37 -4.61 13.13
N GLY A 67 -9.12 -4.17 13.19
CA GLY A 67 -8.55 -3.22 12.23
C GLY A 67 -9.06 -1.79 12.42
N ARG A 68 -9.72 -1.48 13.55
CA ARG A 68 -10.12 -0.11 13.90
C ARG A 68 -8.89 0.64 14.41
N LYS A 69 -8.74 1.89 13.99
CA LYS A 69 -7.62 2.74 14.41
C LYS A 69 -7.74 3.12 15.89
N THR A 70 -6.73 2.79 16.68
CA THR A 70 -6.64 3.10 18.12
C THR A 70 -5.67 4.24 18.43
N GLY A 71 -4.78 4.58 17.49
CA GLY A 71 -3.76 5.60 17.71
C GLY A 71 -2.86 5.82 16.51
N VAL A 72 -1.84 6.68 16.68
CA VAL A 72 -0.79 6.93 15.71
C VAL A 72 0.55 6.98 16.44
N ALA A 73 1.48 6.13 16.03
CA ALA A 73 2.86 6.17 16.46
C ALA A 73 3.71 7.00 15.48
N THR A 74 4.69 7.70 16.05
CA THR A 74 5.46 8.74 15.39
C THR A 74 6.93 8.42 15.50
N HIS A 75 7.56 8.07 14.38
CA HIS A 75 8.96 7.64 14.35
C HIS A 75 9.77 8.43 13.33
N VAL A 76 11.01 8.75 13.69
CA VAL A 76 12.01 9.23 12.73
C VAL A 76 12.90 8.05 12.38
N VAL A 77 12.96 7.72 11.10
CA VAL A 77 13.76 6.61 10.59
C VAL A 77 14.69 7.09 9.50
N ASN A 78 15.85 6.46 9.38
CA ASN A 78 16.75 6.64 8.25
C ASN A 78 16.94 5.26 7.62
N ARG A 79 16.50 5.08 6.37
CA ARG A 79 16.51 3.77 5.71
C ARG A 79 17.88 3.44 5.08
N GLY A 80 18.74 4.44 4.86
CA GLY A 80 20.11 4.27 4.38
C GLY A 80 21.10 3.87 5.48
N LYS A 81 20.71 3.98 6.76
CA LYS A 81 21.53 3.59 7.91
C LYS A 81 20.84 2.54 8.76
N THR A 82 21.60 1.62 9.34
CA THR A 82 21.11 0.60 10.28
C THR A 82 20.82 1.14 11.69
N HIS A 83 20.49 2.42 11.82
CA HIS A 83 20.19 3.00 13.13
C HIS A 83 18.76 2.70 13.56
N SER A 84 18.60 2.49 14.87
CA SER A 84 17.30 2.40 15.54
C SER A 84 16.49 3.68 15.33
N ALA A 85 15.17 3.51 15.19
CA ALA A 85 14.22 4.62 15.08
C ALA A 85 14.45 5.63 16.23
N ARG A 86 14.50 6.91 15.89
CA ARG A 86 14.69 8.00 16.85
C ARG A 86 13.35 8.58 17.28
N ALA A 87 13.30 9.07 18.51
CA ALA A 87 12.16 9.82 19.00
C ALA A 87 12.02 11.13 18.21
N TYR A 88 10.80 11.43 17.78
CA TYR A 88 10.49 12.66 17.08
C TYR A 88 10.63 13.87 17.99
N ASN A 89 11.51 14.81 17.62
CA ASN A 89 11.60 16.12 18.26
C ASN A 89 10.94 17.19 17.36
N PRO A 90 9.81 17.79 17.76
CA PRO A 90 9.09 18.78 16.96
C PRO A 90 9.82 20.12 16.78
N ARG A 91 10.90 20.37 17.54
CA ARG A 91 11.72 21.58 17.44
C ARG A 91 12.89 21.45 16.47
N HIS A 92 13.19 20.25 15.99
CA HIS A 92 14.24 20.06 15.00
C HIS A 92 13.89 20.77 13.68
N ARG A 93 14.88 21.40 13.07
CA ARG A 93 14.78 22.16 11.82
C ARG A 93 16.01 21.87 10.99
N LEU A 94 15.81 21.66 9.69
CA LEU A 94 16.93 21.65 8.75
C LEU A 94 17.40 23.08 8.48
N ASP A 95 18.72 23.24 8.36
CA ASP A 95 19.31 24.45 7.82
C ASP A 95 19.13 24.55 6.28
N ARG A 96 19.57 25.67 5.69
CA ARG A 96 19.40 25.92 4.25
C ARG A 96 20.16 24.92 3.37
N LYS A 97 21.33 24.45 3.81
CA LYS A 97 22.17 23.50 3.06
C LYS A 97 21.54 22.11 3.14
N GLU A 98 21.14 21.69 4.33
CA GLU A 98 20.43 20.43 4.58
C GLU A 98 19.13 20.37 3.78
N TRP A 99 18.38 21.47 3.73
CA TRP A 99 17.14 21.54 2.97
C TRP A 99 17.35 21.43 1.46
N ARG A 100 18.46 21.97 0.93
CA ARG A 100 18.83 21.77 -0.48
C ARG A 100 19.17 20.30 -0.76
N ALA A 101 19.99 19.68 0.08
CA ALA A 101 20.34 18.26 -0.04
C ALA A 101 19.11 17.35 0.08
N ALA A 102 18.16 17.69 0.96
CA ALA A 102 16.89 16.98 1.10
C ALA A 102 16.06 17.04 -0.19
N ARG A 103 16.00 18.19 -0.85
CA ARG A 103 15.30 18.34 -2.15
C ARG A 103 15.93 17.50 -3.25
N GLU A 104 17.25 17.49 -3.33
CA GLU A 104 17.98 16.65 -4.29
C GLU A 104 17.69 15.16 -4.03
N THR A 105 17.66 14.75 -2.76
CA THR A 105 17.31 13.38 -2.36
C THR A 105 15.85 13.02 -2.71
N VAL A 106 14.91 13.93 -2.46
CA VAL A 106 13.50 13.73 -2.84
C VAL A 106 13.36 13.56 -4.35
N ALA A 107 14.02 14.41 -5.15
CA ALA A 107 14.00 14.30 -6.61
C ALA A 107 14.59 12.96 -7.08
N ALA A 108 15.70 12.52 -6.50
CA ALA A 108 16.31 11.23 -6.82
C ALA A 108 15.39 10.05 -6.46
N SER A 109 14.69 10.12 -5.32
CA SER A 109 13.72 9.09 -4.92
C SER A 109 12.53 8.97 -5.89
N PHE A 110 12.02 10.10 -6.38
CA PHE A 110 10.97 10.09 -7.41
C PHE A 110 11.48 9.55 -8.75
N HIS A 111 12.73 9.83 -9.11
CA HIS A 111 13.38 9.21 -10.27
C HIS A 111 13.47 7.68 -10.13
N ASP A 112 13.89 7.19 -8.96
CA ASP A 112 13.95 5.74 -8.69
C ASP A 112 12.57 5.07 -8.75
N LEU A 113 11.53 5.75 -8.24
CA LEU A 113 10.14 5.29 -8.36
C LEU A 113 9.76 5.13 -9.84
N ARG A 114 10.07 6.11 -10.69
CA ARG A 114 9.83 6.03 -12.13
C ARG A 114 10.55 4.85 -12.76
N GLU A 115 11.85 4.68 -12.51
CA GLU A 115 12.62 3.56 -13.06
C GLU A 115 12.05 2.20 -12.64
N PHE A 116 11.63 2.08 -11.38
CA PHE A 116 10.99 0.87 -10.87
C PHE A 116 9.72 0.56 -11.66
N MET A 117 8.84 1.54 -11.86
CA MET A 117 7.58 1.35 -12.56
C MET A 117 7.75 1.07 -14.05
N GLU A 118 8.69 1.74 -14.73
CA GLU A 118 9.01 1.47 -16.13
C GLU A 118 9.51 0.03 -16.31
N ARG A 119 10.43 -0.42 -15.43
CA ARG A 119 10.93 -1.81 -15.45
C ARG A 119 9.84 -2.82 -15.13
N LEU A 120 8.94 -2.50 -14.19
CA LEU A 120 7.79 -3.34 -13.83
C LEU A 120 6.92 -3.56 -15.07
N CYS A 121 6.50 -2.48 -15.74
CA CYS A 121 5.61 -2.55 -16.89
C CYS A 121 6.25 -3.25 -18.09
N GLN A 122 7.52 -2.93 -18.38
CA GLN A 122 8.25 -3.53 -19.50
C GLN A 122 8.43 -5.04 -19.34
N LYS A 123 8.74 -5.52 -18.12
CA LYS A 123 9.01 -6.95 -17.87
C LYS A 123 7.76 -7.79 -17.69
N LYS A 124 6.66 -7.17 -17.25
CA LYS A 124 5.49 -7.91 -16.73
C LYS A 124 4.25 -7.75 -17.59
N GLU A 125 4.29 -6.95 -18.65
CA GLU A 125 3.17 -6.75 -19.58
C GLU A 125 1.90 -6.33 -18.83
N VAL A 126 2.05 -5.38 -17.90
CA VAL A 126 0.94 -4.85 -17.10
C VAL A 126 -0.02 -4.10 -18.01
N GLU A 127 -1.31 -4.42 -17.96
CA GLU A 127 -2.35 -3.72 -18.72
C GLU A 127 -3.19 -2.78 -17.85
N ARG A 128 -3.22 -3.04 -16.54
CA ARG A 128 -4.01 -2.27 -15.57
C ARG A 128 -3.37 -2.22 -14.20
N PHE A 129 -3.58 -1.11 -13.52
CA PHE A 129 -3.23 -0.91 -12.13
C PHE A 129 -4.46 -0.97 -11.23
N SER A 130 -4.27 -1.53 -10.04
CA SER A 130 -5.26 -1.50 -8.97
C SER A 130 -4.62 -0.94 -7.71
N PHE A 131 -5.28 0.06 -7.14
CA PHE A 131 -4.87 0.69 -5.89
C PHE A 131 -5.95 0.48 -4.84
N PHE A 132 -5.59 0.54 -3.56
CA PHE A 132 -6.61 0.66 -2.53
C PHE A 132 -7.31 2.01 -2.66
N ALA A 133 -6.56 3.10 -2.55
CA ALA A 133 -7.08 4.47 -2.64
C ALA A 133 -6.17 5.35 -3.52
N LYS A 134 -6.39 5.35 -4.83
CA LYS A 134 -5.41 5.77 -5.85
C LYS A 134 -4.85 7.20 -5.80
N ASN A 135 -5.40 8.11 -5.00
CA ASN A 135 -5.12 9.55 -5.13
C ASN A 135 -3.65 9.89 -4.83
N MET A 136 -3.07 9.31 -3.77
CA MET A 136 -1.69 9.60 -3.37
C MET A 136 -0.70 8.91 -4.32
N GLU A 137 -0.97 7.68 -4.73
CA GLU A 137 -0.12 6.91 -5.64
C GLU A 137 -0.11 7.57 -7.02
N CYS A 138 -1.28 7.94 -7.58
CA CYS A 138 -1.38 8.66 -8.84
C CYS A 138 -0.60 9.98 -8.81
N ARG A 139 -0.73 10.76 -7.73
CA ARG A 139 0.04 12.00 -7.57
C ARG A 139 1.54 11.73 -7.49
N ALA A 140 1.95 10.68 -6.80
CA ALA A 140 3.35 10.29 -6.72
C ALA A 140 3.93 9.89 -8.09
N PHE A 141 3.15 9.18 -8.91
CA PHE A 141 3.55 8.86 -10.28
C PHE A 141 3.65 10.09 -11.17
N GLU A 142 2.71 11.03 -11.05
CA GLU A 142 2.78 12.32 -11.75
C GLU A 142 4.05 13.08 -11.37
N MET A 143 4.36 13.16 -10.07
CA MET A 143 5.60 13.78 -9.58
C MET A 143 6.86 13.04 -10.03
N ALA A 144 6.79 11.72 -10.18
CA ALA A 144 7.88 10.90 -10.73
C ALA A 144 8.05 11.05 -12.25
N GLY A 145 7.04 11.59 -12.95
CA GLY A 145 6.99 11.60 -14.41
C GLY A 145 6.71 10.23 -15.03
N PHE A 146 6.02 9.33 -14.30
CA PHE A 146 5.56 8.05 -14.81
C PHE A 146 4.14 8.22 -15.40
N ASP A 147 4.00 7.94 -16.70
CA ASP A 147 2.72 8.11 -17.40
C ASP A 147 1.77 6.93 -17.16
N LEU A 148 0.68 7.21 -16.44
CA LEU A 148 -0.40 6.26 -16.19
C LEU A 148 -1.48 6.24 -17.30
N ALA A 149 -1.52 7.22 -18.21
CA ALA A 149 -2.57 7.34 -19.21
C ALA A 149 -2.78 6.10 -20.10
N PRO A 150 -1.73 5.31 -20.45
CA PRO A 150 -1.90 4.09 -21.23
C PRO A 150 -2.62 2.96 -20.48
N TYR A 151 -2.73 3.05 -19.15
CA TYR A 151 -3.21 1.96 -18.30
C TYR A 151 -4.60 2.25 -17.73
N ARG A 152 -5.36 1.19 -17.48
CA ARG A 152 -6.60 1.30 -16.71
C ARG A 152 -6.27 1.30 -15.22
N CYS A 153 -6.82 2.24 -14.46
CA CYS A 153 -6.60 2.33 -13.01
C CYS A 153 -7.90 2.11 -12.24
N THR A 154 -7.92 1.13 -11.35
CA THR A 154 -9.05 0.89 -10.43
C THR A 154 -8.77 1.46 -9.03
N ASP A 155 -9.86 1.88 -8.36
CA ASP A 155 -9.87 2.40 -7.00
C ASP A 155 -10.75 1.48 -6.15
N LEU A 156 -10.11 0.49 -5.53
CA LEU A 156 -10.82 -0.62 -4.90
C LEU A 156 -11.60 -0.15 -3.66
N GLN A 157 -11.08 0.83 -2.92
CA GLN A 157 -11.75 1.41 -1.76
C GLN A 157 -13.05 2.12 -2.18
N ARG A 158 -13.04 2.83 -3.32
CA ARG A 158 -14.24 3.45 -3.87
C ARG A 158 -15.25 2.43 -4.38
N ASP A 159 -14.79 1.42 -5.12
CA ASP A 159 -15.66 0.35 -5.64
C ASP A 159 -16.38 -0.36 -4.49
N ILE A 160 -15.64 -0.73 -3.43
CA ILE A 160 -16.19 -1.37 -2.23
C ILE A 160 -17.17 -0.44 -1.51
N LYS A 161 -16.81 0.82 -1.29
CA LYS A 161 -17.69 1.81 -0.65
C LYS A 161 -19.02 1.91 -1.39
N THR A 162 -18.98 2.01 -2.72
CA THR A 162 -20.19 2.10 -3.54
C THR A 162 -21.03 0.82 -3.43
N ALA A 163 -20.40 -0.35 -3.48
CA ALA A 163 -21.10 -1.63 -3.38
C ALA A 163 -21.78 -1.83 -2.00
N LEU A 164 -21.13 -1.40 -0.91
CA LEU A 164 -21.68 -1.46 0.46
C LEU A 164 -22.59 -0.28 0.83
N GLN A 165 -22.78 0.69 -0.07
CA GLN A 165 -23.56 1.92 0.17
C GLN A 165 -23.12 2.69 1.44
N MET A 166 -21.82 2.64 1.77
CA MET A 166 -21.30 3.25 2.98
C MET A 166 -21.11 4.78 2.83
N LYS A 167 -21.31 5.51 3.93
CA LYS A 167 -20.98 6.95 3.99
C LYS A 167 -19.47 7.16 4.02
N ASP A 168 -18.78 6.40 4.87
CA ASP A 168 -17.35 6.48 5.10
C ASP A 168 -16.58 5.37 4.36
N PHE A 169 -15.29 5.61 4.14
CA PHE A 169 -14.40 4.64 3.51
C PHE A 169 -13.87 3.62 4.53
N LEU A 170 -13.75 2.36 4.12
CA LEU A 170 -13.02 1.35 4.89
C LEU A 170 -11.52 1.58 4.78
N SER A 171 -10.78 1.37 5.88
CA SER A 171 -9.32 1.25 5.81
C SER A 171 -8.91 -0.12 5.27
N LEU A 172 -7.67 -0.22 4.78
CA LEU A 172 -7.13 -1.50 4.33
C LEU A 172 -7.06 -2.52 5.47
N ASP A 173 -6.88 -2.06 6.72
CA ASP A 173 -6.98 -2.86 7.94
C ASP A 173 -8.33 -3.52 8.11
N ARG A 174 -9.41 -2.75 8.01
CA ARG A 174 -10.76 -3.30 8.09
C ARG A 174 -11.05 -4.22 6.90
N SER A 175 -10.65 -3.83 5.69
CA SER A 175 -10.83 -4.65 4.49
C SER A 175 -10.07 -5.98 4.57
N ALA A 176 -8.87 -5.99 5.15
CA ALA A 176 -8.09 -7.21 5.40
C ALA A 176 -8.78 -8.14 6.41
N CYS A 177 -9.40 -7.59 7.47
CA CYS A 177 -10.20 -8.37 8.40
C CYS A 177 -11.43 -9.00 7.73
N ILE A 178 -12.11 -8.26 6.84
CA ILE A 178 -13.28 -8.78 6.11
C ILE A 178 -12.91 -10.02 5.29
N ILE A 179 -11.80 -9.97 4.58
CA ILE A 179 -11.36 -11.07 3.71
C ILE A 179 -10.58 -12.17 4.44
N GLY A 180 -10.42 -12.08 5.76
CA GLY A 180 -9.60 -13.01 6.52
C GLY A 180 -8.16 -13.09 6.02
N PHE A 181 -7.55 -11.93 5.71
CA PHE A 181 -6.18 -11.89 5.19
C PHE A 181 -5.20 -12.45 6.23
N GLU A 182 -4.38 -13.39 5.81
CA GLU A 182 -3.33 -13.97 6.63
C GLU A 182 -2.05 -14.17 5.82
N ALA A 183 -0.92 -13.93 6.49
CA ALA A 183 0.41 -14.22 5.97
C ALA A 183 1.02 -15.36 6.80
N GLU A 184 1.21 -16.51 6.17
CA GLU A 184 1.79 -17.70 6.79
C GLU A 184 3.17 -18.01 6.19
N LYS A 185 3.91 -18.96 6.77
CA LYS A 185 5.16 -19.42 6.18
C LYS A 185 4.91 -19.98 4.78
N GLY A 186 5.39 -19.27 3.75
CA GLY A 186 5.32 -19.69 2.35
C GLY A 186 4.24 -19.03 1.51
N GLY A 187 3.36 -18.19 2.08
CA GLY A 187 2.30 -17.58 1.28
C GLY A 187 1.41 -16.57 1.98
N ILE A 188 0.48 -16.04 1.19
CA ILE A 188 -0.65 -15.21 1.63
C ILE A 188 -1.95 -15.94 1.34
N ARG A 189 -2.95 -15.76 2.19
CA ARG A 189 -4.30 -16.27 1.97
C ARG A 189 -5.38 -15.28 2.37
N SER A 190 -6.55 -15.48 1.80
CA SER A 190 -7.82 -14.91 2.19
C SER A 190 -8.83 -16.05 2.42
N ASN A 191 -10.08 -15.71 2.71
CA ASN A 191 -11.17 -16.68 2.90
C ASN A 191 -11.30 -17.72 1.76
N ARG A 192 -10.96 -17.35 0.51
CA ARG A 192 -11.12 -18.22 -0.67
C ARG A 192 -9.86 -18.46 -1.49
N PHE A 193 -8.83 -17.64 -1.34
CA PHE A 193 -7.67 -17.70 -2.22
C PHE A 193 -6.37 -17.86 -1.42
N SER A 194 -5.39 -18.53 -2.02
CA SER A 194 -4.07 -18.73 -1.44
C SER A 194 -3.02 -18.67 -2.54
N TYR A 195 -1.94 -17.94 -2.27
CA TYR A 195 -0.85 -17.73 -3.22
C TYR A 195 0.49 -17.88 -2.53
N ALA A 196 1.42 -18.56 -3.22
CA ALA A 196 2.79 -18.68 -2.75
C ALA A 196 3.51 -17.32 -2.82
N VAL A 197 4.30 -17.03 -1.80
CA VAL A 197 5.15 -15.84 -1.75
C VAL A 197 6.61 -16.29 -1.79
N PRO A 198 7.43 -15.76 -2.71
CA PRO A 198 8.86 -16.06 -2.73
C PRO A 198 9.54 -15.64 -1.41
N ASP A 199 10.47 -16.47 -0.90
CA ASP A 199 11.12 -16.29 0.41
C ASP A 199 11.68 -14.88 0.65
N ARG A 200 12.22 -14.25 -0.41
CA ARG A 200 12.77 -12.89 -0.36
C ARG A 200 11.75 -11.81 0.04
N TYR A 201 10.46 -12.07 -0.14
CA TYR A 201 9.39 -11.13 0.20
C TYR A 201 8.65 -11.49 1.49
N LEU A 202 8.79 -12.71 2.01
CA LEU A 202 8.11 -13.12 3.25
C LEU A 202 8.34 -12.13 4.43
N PRO A 203 9.56 -11.59 4.67
CA PRO A 203 9.76 -10.61 5.73
C PRO A 203 9.05 -9.26 5.51
N SER A 204 8.69 -8.97 4.26
CA SER A 204 7.98 -7.76 3.82
C SER A 204 6.48 -7.97 3.68
N ILE A 205 5.93 -9.16 3.99
CA ILE A 205 4.48 -9.36 4.04
C ILE A 205 4.01 -9.07 5.46
N ARG A 206 3.83 -7.78 5.76
CA ARG A 206 3.27 -7.31 7.02
C ARG A 206 2.46 -6.03 6.80
N PRO A 207 1.52 -5.68 7.70
CA PRO A 207 0.84 -4.39 7.62
C PRO A 207 1.83 -3.21 7.61
N HIS A 208 1.52 -2.16 6.84
CA HIS A 208 2.34 -0.94 6.73
C HIS A 208 3.72 -1.19 6.11
N SER A 209 3.74 -2.08 5.13
CA SER A 209 4.85 -2.25 4.21
C SER A 209 4.26 -2.38 2.83
N ALA A 210 4.84 -1.68 1.86
CA ALA A 210 4.21 -1.53 0.56
C ALA A 210 3.98 -2.88 -0.15
N VAL A 211 4.89 -3.86 0.00
CA VAL A 211 4.67 -5.20 -0.57
C VAL A 211 3.55 -5.95 0.15
N GLY A 212 3.49 -5.85 1.49
CA GLY A 212 2.42 -6.45 2.29
C GLY A 212 1.06 -5.83 1.98
N ASP A 213 0.99 -4.51 1.82
CA ASP A 213 -0.25 -3.81 1.51
C ASP A 213 -0.69 -4.04 0.05
N ALA A 214 0.26 -4.12 -0.91
CA ALA A 214 -0.04 -4.60 -2.27
C ALA A 214 -0.61 -6.03 -2.29
N ALA A 215 -0.11 -6.93 -1.43
CA ALA A 215 -0.63 -8.29 -1.28
C ALA A 215 -2.07 -8.30 -0.73
N ARG A 216 -2.36 -7.41 0.24
CA ARG A 216 -3.71 -7.24 0.79
C ARG A 216 -4.67 -6.68 -0.24
N ILE A 217 -4.25 -5.68 -1.02
CA ILE A 217 -5.03 -5.13 -2.15
C ILE A 217 -5.32 -6.22 -3.17
N PHE A 218 -4.33 -7.03 -3.52
CA PHE A 218 -4.49 -8.13 -4.46
C PHE A 218 -5.55 -9.13 -4.01
N LEU A 219 -5.42 -9.66 -2.79
CA LEU A 219 -6.39 -10.62 -2.26
C LEU A 219 -7.78 -9.99 -2.05
N LEU A 220 -7.84 -8.73 -1.63
CA LEU A 220 -9.09 -7.97 -1.53
C LEU A 220 -9.79 -7.86 -2.89
N GLY A 221 -9.04 -7.55 -3.95
CA GLY A 221 -9.55 -7.49 -5.32
C GLY A 221 -10.03 -8.87 -5.80
N ARG A 222 -9.31 -9.95 -5.49
CA ARG A 222 -9.72 -11.32 -5.82
C ARG A 222 -11.05 -11.67 -5.16
N GLU A 223 -11.19 -11.37 -3.88
CA GLU A 223 -12.41 -11.61 -3.13
C GLU A 223 -13.58 -10.78 -3.69
N PHE A 224 -13.38 -9.47 -3.85
CA PHE A 224 -14.43 -8.55 -4.27
C PHE A 224 -14.93 -8.83 -5.70
N TYR A 225 -14.03 -8.98 -6.68
CA TYR A 225 -14.42 -9.12 -8.08
C TYR A 225 -14.82 -10.54 -8.50
N THR A 226 -14.37 -11.58 -7.79
CA THR A 226 -14.69 -12.98 -8.14
C THR A 226 -15.97 -13.49 -7.46
N GLY A 227 -16.39 -12.87 -6.35
CA GLY A 227 -17.68 -13.21 -5.72
C GLY A 227 -18.19 -12.07 -4.85
N THR A 228 -18.68 -11.03 -5.52
CA THR A 228 -19.14 -9.79 -4.89
C THR A 228 -20.23 -10.02 -3.85
N GLU A 229 -21.27 -10.80 -4.14
CA GLU A 229 -22.37 -11.05 -3.19
C GLU A 229 -21.88 -11.64 -1.86
N ARG A 230 -20.98 -12.62 -1.95
CA ARG A 230 -20.38 -13.24 -0.76
C ARG A 230 -19.50 -12.26 -0.01
N PHE A 231 -18.65 -11.51 -0.72
CA PHE A 231 -17.85 -10.46 -0.10
C PHE A 231 -18.73 -9.45 0.66
N LEU A 232 -19.86 -9.02 0.08
CA LEU A 232 -20.78 -8.10 0.72
C LEU A 232 -21.40 -8.71 1.99
N SER A 233 -21.78 -9.98 1.97
CA SER A 233 -22.29 -10.68 3.16
C SER A 233 -21.23 -10.81 4.27
N GLU A 234 -19.97 -11.09 3.91
CA GLU A 234 -18.85 -11.14 4.85
C GLU A 234 -18.56 -9.75 5.44
N ALA A 235 -18.62 -8.70 4.62
CA ALA A 235 -18.46 -7.32 5.03
C ALA A 235 -19.57 -6.86 5.98
N GLU A 236 -20.84 -7.13 5.68
CA GLU A 236 -21.98 -6.84 6.55
C GLU A 236 -21.83 -7.52 7.92
N SER A 237 -21.49 -8.81 7.92
CA SER A 237 -21.25 -9.57 9.16
C SER A 237 -20.14 -8.95 10.01
N TYR A 238 -19.05 -8.53 9.37
CA TYR A 238 -17.95 -7.84 10.03
C TYR A 238 -18.37 -6.46 10.59
N LEU A 239 -19.14 -5.67 9.84
CA LEU A 239 -19.62 -4.35 10.27
C LEU A 239 -20.54 -4.47 11.48
N THR A 240 -21.49 -5.41 11.48
CA THR A 240 -22.35 -5.69 12.64
C THR A 240 -21.54 -6.10 13.87
N ARG A 241 -20.45 -6.87 13.71
CA ARG A 241 -19.56 -7.21 14.82
C ARG A 241 -18.87 -5.97 15.39
N CYS A 242 -18.41 -5.05 14.55
CA CYS A 242 -17.78 -3.80 14.98
C CYS A 242 -18.75 -2.96 15.83
N GLU A 243 -20.00 -2.80 15.38
CA GLU A 243 -21.03 -2.00 16.07
C GLU A 243 -21.36 -2.57 17.47
N ARG A 244 -21.42 -3.91 17.59
CA ARG A 244 -21.68 -4.58 18.87
C ARG A 244 -20.55 -4.37 19.89
N GLU A 245 -19.30 -4.30 19.44
CA GLU A 245 -18.15 -4.05 20.32
C GLU A 245 -17.97 -2.56 20.67
N GLU A 246 -18.58 -1.63 19.93
CA GLU A 246 -18.56 -0.19 20.22
C GLU A 246 -19.64 0.25 21.21
N SER A 247 -20.66 -0.59 21.43
CA SER A 247 -21.71 -0.36 22.42
C SER A 247 -21.47 -1.24 23.65
N PRO A 248 -20.65 -0.83 24.63
CA PRO A 248 -20.60 -1.55 25.90
C PRO A 248 -21.99 -1.42 26.55
N ALA A 249 -22.57 -2.57 26.91
CA ALA A 249 -23.78 -2.65 27.71
C ALA A 249 -23.67 -1.88 29.03
#